data_AF-A0A7S1KT35-F1
#
_entry.id   AF-A0A7S1KT35-F1
#
_cell.length_a   1.000
_cell.length_b   1.000
_cell.length_c   1.000
_cell.angle_alpha   90.00
_cell.angle_beta   90.00
_cell.angle_gamma   90.00
#
_symmetry.space_group_name_H-M   'P 1'
#
loop_
_entity.id
_entity.type
_entity.pdbx_description
1 polymer ?
#
loop_
_entity_poly.entity_id
_entity_poly.type
_entity_poly.pdbx_seq_one_letter_code
_entity_poly.pdbx_strand_id
1 'polypeptide(L)'
;HTMTSSHHLTKQQILDSVSSGNIKTIQLYFEQQNGTSSSADDLLPDQLLCEACSFGRAQIARYLIEHQNANPQAKNDFGNSPLVFASNSGNVETIRYLVEHCNVPMDQGEVTPLMTCAAQGHLDAVKYFIQKGIDPHAKDDEAFSALLYAAQGGHLNVVRFLIEEVKMSTSDKTEEGQSAVDLAEESGVEEVVEYLKERGI
;
A
#
# COMPACT_ATOMS: atom_id res chain seq x y z
N HIS A 1 -35.69 19.73 -30.40
CA HIS A 1 -34.45 20.03 -29.66
C HIS A 1 -34.29 19.00 -28.55
N THR A 2 -33.48 17.97 -28.79
CA THR A 2 -33.13 16.97 -27.78
C THR A 2 -32.19 17.61 -26.78
N MET A 3 -32.66 17.85 -25.56
CA MET A 3 -31.77 18.11 -24.42
C MET A 3 -31.01 16.81 -24.17
N THR A 4 -29.77 16.74 -24.64
CA THR A 4 -28.80 15.78 -24.13
C THR A 4 -28.54 16.17 -22.68
N SER A 5 -29.23 15.49 -21.76
CA SER A 5 -28.87 15.50 -20.35
C SER A 5 -27.46 14.93 -20.27
N SER A 6 -26.44 15.79 -20.21
CA SER A 6 -25.08 15.39 -19.87
C SER A 6 -25.13 14.89 -18.43
N HIS A 7 -25.33 13.59 -18.25
CA HIS A 7 -25.24 12.97 -16.94
C HIS A 7 -23.79 13.11 -16.47
N HIS A 8 -23.52 14.16 -15.70
CA HIS A 8 -22.28 14.28 -14.95
C HIS A 8 -22.15 13.08 -14.02
N LEU A 9 -21.00 12.44 -14.07
CA LEU A 9 -20.66 11.35 -13.16
C LEU A 9 -20.63 11.89 -11.73
N THR A 10 -21.28 11.20 -10.80
CA THR A 10 -21.19 11.55 -9.39
C THR A 10 -19.83 11.13 -8.83
N LYS A 11 -19.39 11.79 -7.75
CA LYS A 11 -18.19 11.39 -7.00
C LYS A 11 -18.18 9.90 -6.68
N GLN A 12 -19.31 9.35 -6.23
CA GLN A 12 -19.44 7.94 -5.93
C GLN A 12 -19.25 7.06 -7.17
N GLN A 13 -19.84 7.41 -8.31
CA GLN A 13 -19.67 6.64 -9.55
C GLN A 13 -18.22 6.60 -10.03
N ILE A 14 -17.48 7.68 -9.82
CA ILE A 14 -16.06 7.76 -10.17
C ILE A 14 -15.25 6.85 -9.23
N LEU A 15 -15.46 6.93 -7.91
CA LEU A 15 -14.78 6.08 -6.94
C LEU A 15 -15.10 4.59 -7.13
N ASP A 16 -16.36 4.24 -7.40
CA ASP A 16 -16.77 2.87 -7.74
C ASP A 16 -16.12 2.39 -9.04
N SER A 17 -15.87 3.30 -9.98
CA SER A 17 -15.17 2.99 -11.23
C SER A 17 -13.68 2.77 -11.00
N VAL A 18 -13.05 3.54 -10.09
CA VAL A 18 -11.67 3.26 -9.66
C VAL A 18 -11.63 1.90 -8.99
N SER A 19 -12.47 1.66 -7.99
CA SER A 19 -12.45 0.40 -7.23
C SER A 19 -12.70 -0.82 -8.10
N SER A 20 -13.56 -0.72 -9.12
CA SER A 20 -13.81 -1.81 -10.08
C SER A 20 -12.78 -1.92 -11.22
N GLY A 21 -11.86 -0.96 -11.36
CA GLY A 21 -10.86 -0.94 -12.42
C GLY A 21 -11.39 -0.47 -13.78
N ASN A 22 -12.53 0.22 -13.81
CA ASN A 22 -13.14 0.74 -15.03
C ASN A 22 -12.47 2.04 -15.50
N ILE A 23 -11.34 1.89 -16.18
CA ILE A 23 -10.56 3.01 -16.72
C ILE A 23 -11.35 3.91 -17.69
N LYS A 24 -12.33 3.35 -18.42
CA LYS A 24 -13.13 4.13 -19.39
C LYS A 24 -13.96 5.20 -18.70
N THR A 25 -14.55 4.90 -17.54
CA THR A 25 -15.29 5.91 -16.79
C THR A 25 -14.35 7.00 -16.25
N ILE A 26 -13.13 6.64 -15.85
CA ILE A 26 -12.13 7.61 -15.39
C ILE A 26 -11.68 8.52 -16.54
N GLN A 27 -11.45 7.95 -17.72
CA GLN A 27 -11.14 8.72 -18.93
C GLN A 27 -12.26 9.68 -19.29
N LEU A 28 -13.51 9.20 -19.31
CA LEU A 28 -14.69 10.02 -19.56
C LEU A 28 -14.85 11.15 -18.53
N TYR A 29 -14.54 10.88 -17.26
CA TYR A 29 -14.56 11.90 -16.21
C TYR A 29 -13.60 13.06 -16.52
N PHE A 30 -12.34 12.77 -16.84
CA PHE A 30 -11.37 13.82 -17.16
C PHE A 30 -11.62 14.50 -18.51
N GLU A 31 -12.14 13.78 -19.50
CA GLU A 31 -12.59 14.37 -20.77
C GLU A 31 -13.69 15.40 -20.55
N GLN A 32 -14.64 15.14 -19.63
CA GLN A 32 -15.71 16.08 -19.28
C GLN A 32 -15.21 17.32 -18.53
N GLN A 33 -14.04 17.25 -17.89
CA GLN A 33 -13.41 18.36 -17.17
C GLN A 33 -12.48 19.20 -18.05
N ASN A 34 -12.10 18.71 -19.23
CA ASN A 34 -11.26 19.46 -20.15
C ASN A 34 -11.99 20.69 -20.69
N GLY A 35 -11.58 21.88 -20.23
CA GLY A 35 -12.14 23.17 -20.65
C GLY A 35 -13.22 23.73 -19.72
N THR A 36 -13.51 23.07 -18.60
CA THR A 36 -14.32 23.62 -17.50
C THR A 36 -13.40 24.24 -16.43
N SER A 37 -13.92 25.21 -15.67
CA SER A 37 -13.23 25.68 -14.47
C SER A 37 -13.35 24.62 -13.36
N SER A 38 -12.22 24.25 -12.74
CA SER A 38 -12.21 23.32 -11.61
C SER A 38 -13.17 23.78 -10.50
N SER A 39 -14.00 22.86 -10.05
CA SER A 39 -14.92 23.02 -8.93
C SER A 39 -14.30 22.51 -7.63
N ALA A 40 -14.74 23.03 -6.49
CA ALA A 40 -14.29 22.57 -5.17
C ALA A 40 -14.67 21.11 -4.87
N ASP A 41 -15.65 20.56 -5.59
CA ASP A 41 -16.13 19.18 -5.44
C ASP A 41 -15.41 18.18 -6.36
N ASP A 42 -14.54 18.66 -7.27
CA ASP A 42 -13.82 17.79 -8.20
C ASP A 42 -12.82 16.90 -7.47
N LEU A 43 -12.75 15.64 -7.88
CA LEU A 43 -11.74 14.70 -7.40
C LEU A 43 -10.41 15.03 -8.06
N LEU A 44 -9.41 15.36 -7.24
CA LEU A 44 -8.07 15.63 -7.75
C LEU A 44 -7.43 14.34 -8.28
N PRO A 45 -6.59 14.42 -9.34
CA PRO A 45 -5.84 13.27 -9.85
C PRO A 45 -5.07 12.52 -8.76
N ASP A 46 -4.47 13.24 -7.81
CA ASP A 46 -3.72 12.66 -6.69
C ASP A 46 -4.61 11.83 -5.74
N GLN A 47 -5.84 12.29 -5.49
CA GLN A 47 -6.81 11.56 -4.66
C GLN A 47 -7.24 10.26 -5.35
N LEU A 48 -7.53 10.33 -6.65
CA LEU A 48 -7.86 9.15 -7.46
C LEU A 48 -6.67 8.20 -7.58
N LEU A 49 -5.44 8.72 -7.57
CA LEU A 49 -4.23 7.91 -7.63
C LEU A 49 -4.07 7.09 -6.35
N CYS A 50 -4.23 7.72 -5.18
CA CYS A 50 -4.24 7.01 -3.90
C CYS A 50 -5.32 5.90 -3.90
N GLU A 51 -6.53 6.21 -4.35
CA GLU A 51 -7.62 5.22 -4.42
C GLU A 51 -7.30 4.06 -5.37
N ALA A 52 -6.75 4.37 -6.55
CA ALA A 52 -6.33 3.35 -7.51
C ALA A 52 -5.24 2.44 -6.92
N CYS A 53 -4.28 3.00 -6.19
CA CYS A 53 -3.24 2.25 -5.50
C CYS A 53 -3.80 1.37 -4.37
N SER A 54 -4.76 1.87 -3.58
CA SER A 54 -5.45 1.11 -2.51
C SER A 54 -6.17 -0.13 -3.04
N PHE A 55 -6.67 -0.08 -4.28
CA PHE A 55 -7.31 -1.21 -4.95
C PHE A 55 -6.39 -1.98 -5.93
N GLY A 56 -5.10 -1.63 -5.99
CA GLY A 56 -4.13 -2.28 -6.89
C GLY A 56 -4.44 -2.10 -8.38
N ARG A 57 -5.08 -0.99 -8.77
CA ARG A 57 -5.51 -0.70 -10.14
C ARG A 57 -4.38 -0.06 -10.95
N ALA A 58 -3.36 -0.86 -11.26
CA ALA A 58 -2.16 -0.41 -11.96
C ALA A 58 -2.46 0.40 -13.22
N GLN A 59 -3.40 -0.03 -14.06
CA GLN A 59 -3.76 0.69 -15.29
C GLN A 59 -4.32 2.08 -15.04
N ILE A 60 -5.15 2.24 -14.00
CA ILE A 60 -5.70 3.54 -13.62
C ILE A 60 -4.60 4.41 -13.01
N ALA A 61 -3.77 3.86 -12.14
CA ALA A 61 -2.64 4.59 -11.55
C ALA A 61 -1.70 5.15 -12.63
N ARG A 62 -1.32 4.32 -13.62
CA ARG A 62 -0.51 4.76 -14.77
C ARG A 62 -1.19 5.87 -15.55
N TYR A 63 -2.47 5.70 -15.88
CA TYR A 63 -3.22 6.72 -16.62
C TYR A 63 -3.24 8.06 -15.89
N LEU A 64 -3.51 8.05 -14.58
CA LEU A 64 -3.55 9.27 -13.77
C LEU A 64 -2.19 9.99 -13.75
N ILE A 65 -1.10 9.25 -13.60
CA ILE A 65 0.25 9.81 -13.57
C ILE A 65 0.67 10.35 -14.96
N GLU A 66 0.45 9.57 -16.01
CA GLU A 66 0.94 9.90 -17.36
C GLU A 66 0.08 10.93 -18.10
N HIS A 67 -1.23 10.96 -17.82
CA HIS A 67 -2.19 11.75 -18.62
C HIS A 67 -2.94 12.81 -17.82
N GLN A 68 -2.98 12.70 -16.49
CA GLN A 68 -3.71 13.64 -15.62
C GLN A 68 -2.81 14.37 -14.62
N ASN A 69 -1.49 14.32 -14.84
CA ASN A 69 -0.48 14.98 -14.01
C ASN A 69 -0.57 14.64 -12.52
N ALA A 70 -1.09 13.46 -12.18
CA ALA A 70 -1.13 13.02 -10.79
C ALA A 70 0.30 12.88 -10.24
N ASN A 71 0.56 13.48 -9.08
CA ASN A 71 1.85 13.41 -8.41
C ASN A 71 1.98 12.06 -7.67
N PRO A 72 2.89 11.16 -8.11
CA PRO A 72 3.08 9.85 -7.49
C PRO A 72 3.66 9.90 -6.06
N GLN A 73 4.10 11.08 -5.61
CA GLN A 73 4.63 11.34 -4.27
C GLN A 73 3.67 12.21 -3.43
N ALA A 74 2.47 12.52 -3.92
CA ALA A 74 1.50 13.28 -3.15
C ALA A 74 1.17 12.54 -1.84
N LYS A 75 1.04 13.30 -0.75
CA LYS A 75 0.59 12.77 0.53
C LYS A 75 -0.80 13.28 0.83
N ASN A 76 -1.66 12.42 1.36
CA ASN A 76 -2.94 12.86 1.91
C ASN A 76 -2.77 13.52 3.29
N ASP A 77 -3.87 13.92 3.90
CA ASP A 77 -3.87 14.59 5.22
C ASP A 77 -3.32 13.70 6.35
N PHE A 78 -3.25 12.39 6.15
CA PHE A 78 -2.66 11.42 7.07
C PHE A 78 -1.18 11.13 6.76
N GLY A 79 -0.58 11.83 5.80
CA GLY A 79 0.81 11.63 5.39
C GLY A 79 1.05 10.42 4.47
N ASN A 80 0.01 9.69 4.09
CA ASN A 80 0.11 8.48 3.27
C ASN A 80 0.30 8.82 1.79
N SER A 81 1.26 8.14 1.15
CA SER A 81 1.56 8.28 -0.28
C SER A 81 0.92 7.16 -1.11
N PRO A 82 0.81 7.32 -2.45
CA PRO A 82 0.39 6.25 -3.35
C PRO A 82 1.17 4.95 -3.16
N LEU A 83 2.47 5.01 -2.82
CA LEU A 83 3.27 3.82 -2.56
C LEU A 83 2.83 3.07 -1.30
N VAL A 84 2.47 3.78 -0.23
CA VAL A 84 1.92 3.17 1.00
C VAL A 84 0.60 2.46 0.68
N PHE A 85 -0.30 3.10 -0.07
CA PHE A 85 -1.55 2.48 -0.50
C PHE A 85 -1.35 1.26 -1.40
N ALA A 86 -0.42 1.33 -2.35
CA ALA A 86 -0.05 0.19 -3.19
C ALA A 86 0.56 -0.97 -2.38
N SER A 87 1.31 -0.64 -1.31
CA SER A 87 1.90 -1.61 -0.39
C SER A 87 0.83 -2.29 0.46
N ASN A 88 -0.17 -1.54 0.92
CA ASN A 88 -1.33 -2.08 1.62
C ASN A 88 -2.15 -3.06 0.75
N SER A 89 -2.28 -2.76 -0.55
CA SER A 89 -2.99 -3.66 -1.49
C SER A 89 -2.14 -4.85 -1.96
N GLY A 90 -0.82 -4.82 -1.72
CA GLY A 90 0.11 -5.87 -2.15
C GLY A 90 0.31 -5.95 -3.65
N ASN A 91 -0.18 -4.97 -4.41
CA ASN A 91 -0.13 -5.01 -5.87
C ASN A 91 1.28 -4.70 -6.38
N VAL A 92 2.08 -5.75 -6.56
CA VAL A 92 3.48 -5.66 -7.01
C VAL A 92 3.62 -4.90 -8.33
N GLU A 93 2.65 -4.99 -9.25
CA GLU A 93 2.70 -4.24 -10.50
C GLU A 93 2.64 -2.72 -10.27
N THR A 94 1.73 -2.26 -9.41
CA THR A 94 1.59 -0.85 -9.04
C THR A 94 2.81 -0.38 -8.25
N ILE A 95 3.25 -1.15 -7.26
CA ILE A 95 4.48 -0.89 -6.49
C ILE A 95 5.67 -0.72 -7.44
N ARG A 96 5.87 -1.67 -8.35
CA ARG A 96 6.98 -1.64 -9.30
C ARG A 96 6.92 -0.43 -10.23
N TYR A 97 5.74 -0.06 -10.70
CA TYR A 97 5.58 1.14 -11.51
C TYR A 97 5.99 2.40 -10.73
N LEU A 98 5.47 2.58 -9.51
CA LEU A 98 5.81 3.74 -8.67
C LEU A 98 7.30 3.81 -8.33
N VAL A 99 7.92 2.68 -7.99
CA VAL A 99 9.34 2.62 -7.62
C VAL A 99 10.26 2.79 -8.84
N GLU A 100 10.04 2.04 -9.92
CA GLU A 100 10.99 1.98 -11.04
C GLU A 100 10.76 3.06 -12.08
N HIS A 101 9.51 3.47 -12.32
CA HIS A 101 9.18 4.44 -13.36
C HIS A 101 9.02 5.85 -12.80
N CYS A 102 8.44 5.97 -11.59
CA CYS A 102 8.23 7.27 -10.95
C CYS A 102 9.35 7.65 -9.97
N ASN A 103 10.30 6.75 -9.68
CA ASN A 103 11.37 6.93 -8.71
C ASN A 103 10.87 7.39 -7.33
N VAL A 104 9.71 6.85 -6.90
CA VAL A 104 9.16 7.17 -5.58
C VAL A 104 10.08 6.61 -4.49
N PRO A 105 10.54 7.44 -3.54
CA PRO A 105 11.33 6.99 -2.40
C PRO A 105 10.59 5.92 -1.59
N MET A 106 11.30 4.88 -1.19
CA MET A 106 10.70 3.70 -0.56
C MET A 106 10.82 3.67 0.96
N ASP A 107 11.55 4.61 1.56
CA ASP A 107 11.92 4.66 2.97
C ASP A 107 11.47 5.97 3.63
N GLN A 108 10.46 6.62 3.05
CA GLN A 108 9.90 7.86 3.58
C GLN A 108 8.74 7.58 4.54
N GLY A 109 8.97 7.85 5.82
CA GLY A 109 7.98 7.72 6.89
C GLY A 109 8.47 6.80 8.00
N GLU A 110 7.79 6.84 9.14
CA GLU A 110 8.06 5.96 10.29
C GLU A 110 7.73 4.51 9.94
N VAL A 111 6.52 4.27 9.41
CA VAL A 111 6.12 2.97 8.88
C VAL A 111 6.53 2.85 7.41
N THR A 112 7.45 1.92 7.13
CA THR A 112 7.94 1.71 5.76
C THR A 112 6.92 0.91 4.91
N PRO A 113 6.90 1.10 3.57
CA PRO A 113 6.20 0.22 2.63
C PRO A 113 6.43 -1.28 2.86
N LEU A 114 7.64 -1.68 3.24
CA LEU A 114 7.98 -3.07 3.57
C LEU A 114 7.22 -3.55 4.82
N MET A 115 7.18 -2.73 5.88
CA MET A 115 6.39 -3.03 7.09
C MET A 115 4.90 -3.12 6.76
N THR A 116 4.37 -2.21 5.94
CA THR A 116 2.97 -2.26 5.49
C THR A 116 2.67 -3.57 4.74
N CYS A 117 3.52 -3.98 3.80
CA CYS A 117 3.34 -5.26 3.11
C CYS A 117 3.45 -6.46 4.06
N ALA A 118 4.32 -6.40 5.06
CA ALA A 118 4.49 -7.44 6.05
C ALA A 118 3.24 -7.57 6.96
N ALA A 119 2.70 -6.43 7.41
CA ALA A 119 1.46 -6.35 8.20
C ALA A 119 0.21 -6.86 7.47
N GLN A 120 0.25 -6.89 6.13
CA GLN A 120 -0.85 -7.36 5.28
C GLN A 120 -0.57 -8.73 4.63
N GLY A 121 0.60 -9.33 4.89
CA GLY A 121 0.93 -10.69 4.42
C GLY A 121 1.36 -10.79 2.96
N HIS A 122 1.69 -9.67 2.32
CA HIS A 122 2.02 -9.59 0.90
C HIS A 122 3.47 -10.02 0.61
N LEU A 123 3.74 -11.33 0.74
CA LEU A 123 5.09 -11.90 0.62
C LEU A 123 5.85 -11.48 -0.64
N ASP A 124 5.20 -11.46 -1.80
CA ASP A 124 5.87 -11.09 -3.06
C ASP A 124 6.28 -9.61 -3.09
N ALA A 125 5.48 -8.73 -2.46
CA ALA A 125 5.81 -7.33 -2.30
C ALA A 125 6.93 -7.13 -1.26
N VAL A 126 6.91 -7.88 -0.15
CA VAL A 126 8.01 -7.89 0.85
C VAL A 126 9.33 -8.28 0.18
N LYS A 127 9.35 -9.37 -0.59
CA LYS A 127 10.53 -9.82 -1.34
C LYS A 127 11.01 -8.75 -2.32
N TYR A 128 10.09 -8.14 -3.05
CA TYR A 128 10.42 -7.07 -4.00
C TYR A 128 11.11 -5.89 -3.31
N PHE A 129 10.58 -5.41 -2.19
CA PHE A 129 11.16 -4.27 -1.48
C PHE A 129 12.55 -4.56 -0.92
N ILE A 130 12.78 -5.75 -0.36
CA ILE A 130 14.11 -6.18 0.09
C ILE A 130 15.08 -6.27 -1.10
N GLN A 131 14.63 -6.80 -2.24
CA GLN A 131 15.44 -6.82 -3.46
C GLN A 131 15.80 -5.42 -3.97
N LYS A 132 14.94 -4.43 -3.71
CA LYS A 132 15.20 -3.01 -4.02
C LYS A 132 16.05 -2.29 -2.97
N GLY A 133 16.49 -2.99 -1.93
CA GLY A 133 17.43 -2.48 -0.95
C GLY A 133 16.80 -1.72 0.21
N ILE A 134 15.49 -1.85 0.45
CA ILE A 134 14.92 -1.43 1.73
C ILE A 134 15.55 -2.29 2.84
N ASP A 135 15.99 -1.64 3.91
CA ASP A 135 16.48 -2.32 5.10
C ASP A 135 15.34 -3.08 5.79
N PRO A 136 15.35 -4.43 5.81
CA PRO A 136 14.34 -5.21 6.50
C PRO A 136 14.43 -5.12 8.03
N HIS A 137 15.54 -4.60 8.57
CA HIS A 137 15.77 -4.41 10.01
C HIS A 137 15.33 -3.05 10.52
N ALA A 138 14.84 -2.17 9.65
CA ALA A 138 14.26 -0.91 10.05
C ALA A 138 13.13 -1.14 11.07
N LYS A 139 13.00 -0.19 11.98
CA LYS A 139 11.95 -0.14 13.01
C LYS A 139 11.28 1.22 12.95
N ASP A 140 9.98 1.24 13.20
CA ASP A 140 9.25 2.49 13.40
C ASP A 140 9.47 3.03 14.83
N ASP A 141 8.77 4.11 15.17
CA ASP A 141 8.90 4.81 16.45
C ASP A 141 8.42 3.98 17.65
N GLU A 142 7.59 2.96 17.44
CA GLU A 142 7.16 2.01 18.49
C GLU A 142 8.04 0.75 18.53
N ALA A 143 9.20 0.83 17.85
CA ALA A 143 10.16 -0.24 17.65
C ALA A 143 9.61 -1.47 16.90
N PHE A 144 8.49 -1.33 16.17
CA PHE A 144 7.96 -2.40 15.33
C PHE A 144 8.83 -2.60 14.10
N SER A 145 9.26 -3.84 13.88
CA SER A 145 9.90 -4.27 12.64
C SER A 145 8.89 -4.97 11.74
N ALA A 146 9.29 -5.23 10.49
CA ALA A 146 8.48 -6.02 9.56
C ALA A 146 8.11 -7.40 10.10
N LEU A 147 9.00 -8.03 10.89
CA LEU A 147 8.74 -9.32 11.51
C LEU A 147 7.65 -9.22 12.59
N LEU A 148 7.68 -8.17 13.41
CA LEU A 148 6.67 -7.94 14.46
C LEU A 148 5.29 -7.69 13.84
N TYR A 149 5.22 -6.86 12.80
CA TYR A 149 3.99 -6.65 12.02
C TYR A 149 3.46 -7.93 11.37
N ALA A 150 4.32 -8.73 10.74
CA ALA A 150 3.91 -9.99 10.13
C ALA A 150 3.41 -11.02 11.17
N ALA A 151 4.02 -11.04 12.35
CA ALA A 151 3.63 -11.93 13.43
C ALA A 151 2.27 -11.53 14.03
N GLN A 152 2.07 -10.24 14.30
CA GLN A 152 0.79 -9.70 14.76
C GLN A 152 -0.34 -9.95 13.75
N GLY A 153 -0.06 -9.77 12.45
CA GLY A 153 -1.02 -10.05 11.38
C GLY A 153 -1.28 -11.54 11.09
N GLY A 154 -0.54 -12.46 11.73
CA GLY A 154 -0.70 -13.91 11.51
C GLY A 154 -0.14 -14.40 10.17
N HIS A 155 0.76 -13.65 9.54
CA HIS A 155 1.23 -13.93 8.19
C HIS A 155 2.44 -14.87 8.21
N LEU A 156 2.19 -16.16 8.51
CA LEU A 156 3.22 -17.19 8.67
C LEU A 156 4.19 -17.28 7.48
N ASN A 157 3.69 -17.13 6.24
CA ASN A 157 4.51 -17.13 5.04
C ASN A 157 5.56 -15.99 5.02
N VAL A 158 5.20 -14.80 5.50
CA VAL A 158 6.09 -13.64 5.64
C VAL A 158 7.03 -13.83 6.82
N VAL A 159 6.52 -14.23 7.99
CA VAL A 159 7.33 -14.55 9.18
C VAL A 159 8.43 -15.54 8.84
N ARG A 160 8.07 -16.65 8.18
CA ARG A 160 9.01 -17.65 7.69
C ARG A 160 10.09 -17.08 6.81
N PHE A 161 9.71 -16.29 5.82
CA PHE A 161 10.65 -15.70 4.89
C PHE A 161 11.63 -14.74 5.59
N LEU A 162 11.13 -13.88 6.49
CA LEU A 162 11.95 -12.93 7.23
C LEU A 162 12.94 -13.62 8.18
N ILE A 163 12.55 -14.73 8.82
CA ILE A 163 13.44 -15.49 9.72
C ILE A 163 14.41 -16.37 8.91
N GLU A 164 13.89 -17.16 7.97
CA GLU A 164 14.66 -18.23 7.32
C GLU A 164 15.57 -17.69 6.22
N GLU A 165 15.13 -16.68 5.45
CA GLU A 165 15.88 -16.16 4.31
C GLU A 165 16.58 -14.84 4.65
N VAL A 166 15.88 -13.92 5.34
CA VAL A 166 16.42 -12.60 5.69
C VAL A 166 17.22 -12.63 6.99
N LYS A 167 17.12 -13.70 7.78
CA LYS A 167 17.85 -13.91 9.05
C LYS A 167 17.54 -12.83 10.09
N MET A 168 16.30 -12.33 10.10
CA MET A 168 15.86 -11.41 11.15
C MET A 168 15.90 -12.06 12.53
N SER A 169 16.29 -11.28 13.54
CA SER A 169 16.27 -11.75 14.92
C SER A 169 14.84 -11.83 15.41
N THR A 170 14.51 -12.93 16.09
CA THR A 170 13.23 -13.11 16.75
C THR A 170 13.20 -12.56 18.17
N SER A 171 14.35 -12.08 18.65
CA SER A 171 14.47 -11.41 19.95
C SER A 171 14.04 -9.95 19.93
N ASP A 172 13.73 -9.41 18.75
CA ASP A 172 13.24 -8.03 18.62
C ASP A 172 11.93 -7.86 19.39
N LYS A 173 11.81 -6.71 20.05
CA LYS A 173 10.67 -6.35 20.87
C LYS A 173 10.23 -4.93 20.55
N THR A 174 8.94 -4.69 20.73
CA THR A 174 8.33 -3.35 20.72
C THR A 174 8.85 -2.52 21.90
N GLU A 175 8.55 -1.22 21.92
CA GLU A 175 8.85 -0.39 23.10
C GLU A 175 8.18 -0.90 24.39
N GLU A 176 7.02 -1.54 24.27
CA GLU A 176 6.29 -2.16 25.39
C GLU A 176 6.89 -3.52 25.82
N GLY A 177 7.94 -3.99 25.12
CA GLY A 177 8.63 -5.23 25.44
C GLY A 177 8.00 -6.50 24.89
N GLN A 178 7.00 -6.36 24.00
CA GLN A 178 6.32 -7.48 23.35
C GLN A 178 7.19 -8.05 22.23
N SER A 179 7.37 -9.36 22.22
CA SER A 179 8.03 -10.12 21.17
C SER A 179 7.07 -10.50 20.04
N ALA A 180 7.60 -11.06 18.96
CA ALA A 180 6.78 -11.62 17.88
C ALA A 180 5.79 -12.70 18.37
N VAL A 181 6.19 -13.50 19.38
CA VAL A 181 5.29 -14.52 19.98
C VAL A 181 4.19 -13.86 20.77
N ASP A 182 4.50 -12.85 21.59
CA ASP A 182 3.50 -12.15 22.41
C ASP A 182 2.43 -11.50 21.52
N LEU A 183 2.84 -10.80 20.46
CA LEU A 183 1.92 -10.18 19.49
C LEU A 183 1.05 -11.22 18.76
N ALA A 184 1.63 -12.37 18.40
CA ALA A 184 0.92 -13.46 17.75
C ALA A 184 -0.09 -14.14 18.69
N GLU A 185 0.24 -14.30 19.97
CA GLU A 185 -0.67 -14.83 21.00
C GLU A 185 -1.83 -13.87 21.28
N GLU A 186 -1.55 -12.57 21.44
CA GLU A 186 -2.57 -11.54 21.63
C GLU A 186 -3.55 -11.46 20.45
N SER A 187 -3.04 -11.68 19.23
CA SER A 187 -3.84 -11.69 18.00
C SER A 187 -4.52 -13.04 17.73
N GLY A 188 -4.26 -14.07 18.55
CA GLY A 188 -4.88 -15.39 18.45
C GLY A 188 -4.45 -16.20 17.21
N VAL A 189 -3.25 -15.97 16.68
CA VAL A 189 -2.77 -16.58 15.43
C VAL A 189 -1.89 -17.82 15.73
N GLU A 190 -2.56 -18.93 16.09
CA GLU A 190 -1.94 -20.18 16.56
C GLU A 190 -0.80 -20.68 15.66
N GLU A 191 -0.98 -20.67 14.33
CA GLU A 191 0.04 -21.16 13.39
C GLU A 191 1.37 -20.40 13.48
N VAL A 192 1.34 -19.08 13.74
CA VAL A 192 2.54 -18.26 13.93
C VAL A 192 3.15 -18.53 15.30
N VAL A 193 2.32 -18.65 16.34
CA VAL A 193 2.76 -18.95 17.71
C VAL A 193 3.52 -20.28 17.75
N GLU A 194 2.94 -21.35 17.18
CA GLU A 194 3.57 -22.67 17.11
C GLU A 194 4.92 -22.60 16.39
N TYR A 195 4.93 -21.97 15.21
CA TYR A 195 6.14 -21.82 14.39
C TYR A 195 7.29 -21.11 15.12
N LEU A 196 6.96 -20.04 15.84
CA LEU A 196 7.95 -19.23 16.58
C LEU A 196 8.46 -19.99 17.81
N LYS A 197 7.57 -20.66 18.57
CA LYS A 197 7.96 -21.45 19.76
C LYS A 197 8.89 -22.61 19.42
N GLU A 198 8.65 -23.31 18.31
CA GLU A 198 9.52 -24.40 17.84
C GLU A 198 10.97 -23.95 17.57
N ARG A 199 11.21 -22.65 17.33
CA ARG A 199 12.53 -22.09 17.04
C ARG A 199 13.23 -21.49 18.26
N GLY A 200 12.72 -21.76 19.45
CA GLY A 200 13.37 -21.39 20.71
C GLY A 200 13.02 -19.98 21.19
N ILE A 201 11.76 -19.58 21.02
CA ILE A 201 11.18 -18.34 21.56
C ILE A 201 10.06 -18.70 22.53
#